data_AF-A0A1F9NBV3-F1
#
_entry.id   AF-A0A1F9NBV3-F1
#
_cell.length_a   1.000
_cell.length_b   1.000
_cell.length_c   1.000
_cell.angle_alpha   90.00
_cell.angle_beta   90.00
_cell.angle_gamma   90.00
#
_symmetry.space_group_name_H-M   'P 1'
#
loop_
_entity.id
_entity.type
_entity.pdbx_description
1 polymer ?
#
loop_
_entity_poly.entity_id
_entity_poly.type
_entity_poly.pdbx_seq_one_letter_code
_entity_poly.pdbx_strand_id
1 'polypeptide(L)'
;MKSVNALKVRTKFGLVMDELAKSGEPILLRRGNKVEAALVPIELFRKRFVDVVSEDEIRELRARVQARRVGANPVGTAGAAADSLAILRRLRGYDT
;
A
#
# COMPACT_ATOMS: atom_id res chain seq x y z
N MET A 1 -23.46 -0.44 0.62
CA MET A 1 -22.62 0.58 1.30
C MET A 1 -23.43 1.38 2.31
N LYS A 2 -23.08 1.29 3.60
CA LYS A 2 -23.80 1.97 4.70
C LYS A 2 -23.09 3.28 5.10
N SER A 3 -23.83 4.28 5.56
CA SER A 3 -23.26 5.54 6.09
C SER A 3 -23.52 5.66 7.60
N VAL A 4 -22.48 5.96 8.38
CA VAL A 4 -22.54 6.10 9.84
C VAL A 4 -21.96 7.45 10.26
N ASN A 5 -22.60 8.12 11.21
CA ASN A 5 -22.11 9.38 11.77
C ASN A 5 -20.88 9.12 12.66
N ALA A 6 -19.84 9.94 12.53
CA ALA A 6 -18.62 9.91 13.33
C ALA A 6 -18.90 9.94 14.85
N LEU A 7 -19.95 10.62 15.30
CA LEU A 7 -20.35 10.62 16.70
C LEU A 7 -20.78 9.22 17.16
N LYS A 8 -21.50 8.49 16.30
CA LYS A 8 -21.94 7.11 16.59
C LYS A 8 -20.76 6.14 16.61
N VAL A 9 -19.75 6.38 15.78
CA VAL A 9 -18.50 5.62 15.79
C VAL A 9 -17.76 5.81 17.11
N ARG A 10 -17.64 7.04 17.61
CA ARG A 10 -16.96 7.34 18.88
C ARG A 10 -17.58 6.58 20.05
N THR A 11 -18.90 6.49 20.10
CA THR A 11 -19.62 5.91 21.24
C THR A 11 -19.85 4.41 21.11
N LYS A 12 -19.92 3.88 19.87
CA LYS A 12 -20.34 2.50 19.59
C LYS A 12 -19.43 1.80 18.57
N PHE A 13 -18.12 1.99 18.71
CA PHE A 13 -17.16 1.43 17.75
C PHE A 13 -17.26 -0.09 17.60
N GLY A 14 -17.41 -0.83 18.70
CA GLY A 14 -17.55 -2.29 18.67
C GLY A 14 -18.71 -2.77 17.79
N LEU A 15 -19.88 -2.16 17.92
CA LEU A 15 -21.04 -2.51 17.08
C LEU A 15 -20.82 -2.18 15.59
N VAL A 16 -20.07 -1.10 15.30
CA VAL A 16 -19.72 -0.73 13.92
C VAL A 16 -18.73 -1.76 13.35
N MET A 17 -17.81 -2.27 14.16
CA MET A 17 -16.88 -3.34 13.77
C MET A 17 -17.60 -4.66 13.52
N ASP A 18 -18.55 -5.05 14.38
CA ASP A 18 -19.36 -6.24 14.18
C ASP A 18 -20.18 -6.17 12.89
N GLU A 19 -20.71 -4.97 12.58
CA GLU A 19 -21.47 -4.73 11.36
C GLU A 19 -20.57 -4.73 10.11
N LEU A 20 -19.35 -4.19 10.22
CA LEU A 20 -18.35 -4.27 9.15
C LEU A 20 -17.97 -5.73 8.87
N ALA A 21 -17.73 -6.51 9.92
CA ALA A 21 -17.37 -7.93 9.80
C ALA A 21 -18.51 -8.77 9.21
N LYS A 22 -19.77 -8.48 9.58
CA LYS A 22 -20.95 -9.19 9.06
C LYS A 22 -21.27 -8.83 7.61
N SER A 23 -21.19 -7.56 7.24
CA SER A 23 -21.55 -7.13 5.89
C SER A 23 -20.46 -7.41 4.86
N GLY A 24 -19.18 -7.31 5.26
CA GLY A 24 -18.05 -7.35 4.32
C GLY A 24 -18.00 -6.16 3.37
N GLU A 25 -18.87 -5.15 3.55
CA GLU A 25 -18.95 -3.97 2.71
C GLU A 25 -18.32 -2.74 3.37
N PRO A 26 -17.77 -1.79 2.59
CA PRO A 26 -17.27 -0.53 3.14
C PRO A 26 -18.36 0.28 3.84
N ILE A 27 -18.02 0.87 4.98
CA ILE A 27 -18.85 1.77 5.77
C ILE A 27 -18.33 3.20 5.61
N LEU A 28 -19.18 4.10 5.12
CA LEU A 28 -18.85 5.52 4.98
C LEU A 28 -19.05 6.25 6.31
N LEU A 29 -18.07 7.06 6.68
CA LEU A 29 -18.10 7.88 7.88
C LEU A 29 -18.47 9.32 7.54
N ARG A 30 -19.52 9.82 8.19
CA ARG A 30 -20.02 11.19 8.03
C ARG A 30 -19.75 12.05 9.25
N ARG A 31 -19.27 13.27 9.02
CA ARG A 31 -19.24 14.34 10.03
C ARG A 31 -20.20 15.43 9.58
N GLY A 32 -21.29 15.64 10.33
CA GLY A 32 -22.40 16.47 9.86
C GLY A 32 -23.00 15.91 8.55
N ASN A 33 -23.06 16.75 7.51
CA ASN A 33 -23.58 16.39 6.19
C ASN A 33 -22.52 15.93 5.18
N LYS A 34 -21.23 15.84 5.58
CA LYS A 34 -20.13 15.48 4.67
C LYS A 34 -19.60 14.09 4.98
N VAL A 35 -19.35 13.30 3.92
CA VAL A 35 -18.58 12.05 4.02
C VAL A 35 -17.09 12.44 4.07
N GLU A 36 -16.39 12.05 5.13
CA GLU A 36 -14.98 12.40 5.35
C GLU A 36 -14.04 11.19 5.28
N ALA A 37 -14.55 9.99 5.56
CA ALA A 37 -13.73 8.79 5.61
C ALA A 37 -14.55 7.54 5.27
N ALA A 38 -13.87 6.41 5.07
CA ALA A 38 -14.49 5.11 4.93
C ALA A 38 -13.74 4.08 5.80
N LEU A 39 -14.48 3.22 6.49
CA LEU A 39 -13.96 1.99 7.07
C LEU A 39 -14.11 0.88 6.03
N VAL A 40 -13.04 0.13 5.80
CA VAL A 40 -13.00 -0.94 4.80
C VAL A 40 -12.42 -2.19 5.45
N PRO A 41 -12.97 -3.40 5.18
CA PRO A 41 -12.33 -4.64 5.63
C PRO A 41 -10.92 -4.75 5.05
N ILE A 42 -9.99 -5.31 5.81
CA ILE A 42 -8.58 -5.37 5.43
C ILE A 42 -8.37 -6.19 4.15
N GLU A 43 -9.20 -7.21 3.92
CA GLU A 43 -9.18 -8.06 2.73
C GLU A 43 -9.56 -7.28 1.49
N LEU A 44 -10.56 -6.40 1.62
CA LEU A 44 -11.06 -5.55 0.54
C LEU A 44 -10.09 -4.38 0.29
N PHE A 45 -9.47 -3.87 1.34
CA PHE A 45 -8.35 -2.94 1.23
C PHE A 45 -7.18 -3.58 0.47
N ARG A 46 -6.71 -4.76 0.86
CA ARG A 46 -5.63 -5.48 0.15
C ARG A 46 -5.99 -5.75 -1.31
N LYS A 47 -7.18 -6.28 -1.60
CA LYS A 47 -7.57 -6.58 -2.99
C LYS A 47 -7.66 -5.36 -3.90
N ARG A 48 -7.97 -4.17 -3.37
CA ARG A 48 -8.22 -2.96 -4.17
C ARG A 48 -7.13 -1.87 -4.06
N PHE A 49 -6.29 -1.91 -3.03
CA PHE A 49 -5.33 -0.84 -2.71
C PHE A 49 -3.87 -1.34 -2.59
N VAL A 50 -3.56 -2.55 -3.05
CA VAL A 50 -2.17 -3.06 -3.15
C VAL A 50 -1.27 -2.13 -3.99
N ASP A 51 -1.82 -1.34 -4.91
CA ASP A 51 -1.06 -0.44 -5.77
C ASP A 51 -0.38 0.72 -5.00
N VAL A 52 -0.96 1.19 -3.89
CA VAL A 52 -0.39 2.32 -3.13
C VAL A 52 0.69 1.86 -2.15
N VAL A 53 0.53 0.68 -1.54
CA VAL A 53 1.56 0.11 -0.64
C VAL A 53 2.79 -0.31 -1.43
N SER A 54 2.59 -0.90 -2.61
CA SER A 54 3.69 -1.27 -3.49
C SER A 54 4.47 -0.05 -4.01
N GLU A 55 3.84 1.11 -4.23
CA GLU A 55 4.58 2.33 -4.59
C GLU A 55 5.53 2.81 -3.48
N ASP A 56 5.13 2.76 -2.21
CA ASP A 56 6.00 3.16 -1.10
C ASP A 56 7.13 2.14 -0.86
N GLU A 57 6.83 0.84 -0.97
CA GLU A 57 7.87 -0.21 -0.93
C GLU A 57 8.87 -0.08 -2.10
N ILE A 58 8.37 0.22 -3.31
CA ILE A 58 9.20 0.50 -4.49
C ILE A 58 10.01 1.79 -4.30
N ARG A 59 9.44 2.81 -3.65
CA ARG A 59 10.11 4.08 -3.35
C ARG A 59 11.24 3.87 -2.35
N GLU A 60 11.04 3.10 -1.29
CA GLU A 60 12.09 2.71 -0.33
C GLU A 60 13.18 1.86 -0.98
N LEU A 61 12.81 0.91 -1.84
CA LEU A 61 13.75 0.14 -2.65
C LEU A 61 14.57 1.03 -3.58
N ARG A 62 13.94 1.99 -4.27
CA ARG A 62 14.63 2.97 -5.13
C ARG A 62 15.58 3.85 -4.33
N ALA A 63 15.17 4.33 -3.16
CA ALA A 63 16.02 5.15 -2.30
C ALA A 63 17.28 4.38 -1.86
N ARG A 64 17.15 3.10 -1.49
CA ARG A 64 18.30 2.24 -1.18
C ARG A 64 19.22 2.01 -2.38
N VAL A 65 18.66 1.81 -3.57
CA VAL A 65 19.46 1.62 -4.80
C VAL A 65 20.18 2.90 -5.20
N GLN A 66 19.55 4.08 -5.07
CA GLN A 66 20.19 5.37 -5.32
C GLN A 66 21.31 5.65 -4.31
N ALA A 67 21.08 5.37 -3.02
CA ALA A 67 22.10 5.51 -1.99
C ALA A 67 23.33 4.62 -2.26
N ARG A 68 23.13 3.41 -2.79
CA ARG A 68 24.23 2.53 -3.23
C ARG A 68 24.96 3.03 -4.49
N ARG A 69 24.28 3.73 -5.39
CA ARG A 69 24.88 4.32 -6.61
C ARG A 69 25.74 5.54 -6.33
N VAL A 70 25.43 6.34 -5.31
CA VAL A 70 26.22 7.55 -4.96
C VAL A 70 27.59 7.19 -4.36
N GLY A 71 27.74 5.97 -3.79
CA GLY A 71 29.03 5.48 -3.28
C GLY A 71 29.87 4.67 -4.26
N ALA A 72 29.39 4.42 -5.48
CA ALA A 72 30.07 3.52 -6.42
C ALA A 72 30.07 4.07 -7.85
N ASN A 73 31.17 4.70 -8.23
CA ASN A 73 31.70 4.54 -9.59
C ASN A 73 33.22 4.80 -9.55
N PRO A 74 34.01 3.96 -10.24
CA PRO A 74 33.93 3.93 -11.69
C PRO A 74 33.69 2.53 -12.29
N VAL A 75 32.75 2.47 -13.22
CA VAL A 75 32.91 1.95 -14.60
C VAL A 75 34.16 1.07 -14.79
N GLY A 76 33.99 -0.25 -14.97
CA GLY A 76 35.05 -1.03 -15.62
C GLY A 76 35.23 -2.51 -15.31
N THR A 77 34.39 -3.20 -14.53
CA THR A 77 34.58 -4.65 -14.31
C THR A 77 33.35 -5.46 -14.71
N ALA A 78 33.55 -6.41 -15.62
CA ALA A 78 32.54 -7.25 -16.25
C ALA A 78 31.63 -8.04 -15.28
N GLY A 79 31.97 -8.10 -13.99
CA GLY A 79 31.14 -8.71 -12.94
C GLY A 79 29.95 -7.86 -12.48
N ALA A 80 30.05 -6.52 -12.53
CA ALA A 80 28.95 -5.63 -12.10
C ALA A 80 27.81 -5.50 -13.13
N ALA A 81 28.12 -5.75 -14.41
CA ALA A 81 27.14 -5.74 -15.49
C ALA A 81 26.17 -6.93 -15.38
N ALA A 82 26.67 -8.10 -14.95
CA ALA A 82 25.85 -9.29 -14.73
C ALA A 82 24.88 -9.12 -13.55
N ASP A 83 25.32 -8.52 -12.45
CA ASP A 83 24.50 -8.25 -11.26
C ASP A 83 23.45 -7.15 -11.53
N SER A 84 23.85 -6.10 -12.26
CA SER A 84 22.93 -5.04 -12.69
C SER A 84 21.84 -5.58 -13.63
N LEU A 85 22.18 -6.49 -14.54
CA LEU A 85 21.22 -7.12 -15.46
C LEU A 85 20.24 -8.04 -14.72
N ALA A 86 20.71 -8.80 -13.73
CA ALA A 86 19.86 -9.64 -12.88
C ALA A 86 18.85 -8.79 -12.10
N ILE A 87 19.29 -7.67 -11.52
CA ILE A 87 18.42 -6.72 -10.82
C ILE A 87 17.35 -6.13 -11.77
N LEU A 88 17.74 -5.74 -12.99
CA LEU A 88 16.83 -5.20 -13.99
C LEU A 88 15.81 -6.23 -14.51
N ARG A 89 16.22 -7.50 -14.65
CA ARG A 89 15.33 -8.61 -15.03
C ARG A 89 14.28 -8.89 -13.97
N ARG A 90 14.68 -8.90 -12.70
CA ARG A 90 13.77 -9.06 -11.56
C ARG A 90 12.78 -7.90 -11.42
N LEU A 91 13.25 -6.66 -11.61
CA LEU A 91 12.39 -5.46 -11.66
C LEU A 91 11.34 -5.51 -12.78
N ARG A 92 11.65 -6.21 -13.88
CA ARG A 92 10.77 -6.34 -15.04
C ARG A 92 9.95 -7.64 -15.02
N GLY A 93 10.07 -8.46 -13.97
CA GLY A 93 9.27 -9.66 -13.75
C GLY A 93 9.62 -10.87 -14.62
N TYR A 94 10.87 -10.98 -15.09
CA TYR A 94 11.30 -12.09 -15.96
C TYR A 94 11.81 -13.33 -15.20
N ASP A 95 11.93 -13.26 -13.87
CA ASP A 95 12.30 -14.41 -13.03
C ASP A 95 11.03 -14.96 -12.34
N THR A 96 10.41 -15.96 -12.97
CA THR A 96 9.49 -16.92 -12.33
C THR A 96 10.21 -18.23 -12.09
#